data_AF-N4X862-F1
#
_entry.id   AF-N4X862-F1
#
_cell.length_a   1.000
_cell.length_b   1.000
_cell.length_c   1.000
_cell.angle_alpha   90.00
_cell.angle_beta   90.00
_cell.angle_gamma   90.00
#
_symmetry.space_group_name_H-M   'P 1'
#
loop_
_entity.id
_entity.type
_entity.pdbx_description
1 polymer ?
#
loop_
_entity_poly.entity_id
_entity_poly.type
_entity_poly.pdbx_seq_one_letter_code
_entity_poly.pdbx_strand_id
1 'polypeptide(L)'
;MPEGTSGETKAKASCKPQLLSDRVITILDDFIKEQRKRDFSFLAKYSHCHENANSLLEVEQASQSDIAAIKKKDDDFENTGWYTFTEPIHNLRRTVAISILDQDDIKIETMTIGTGASNMRDAASWICDTYCTNFQKTWPKKFSVVQYEEQRKWWAITGKFFKLLQLPLELREEIYRHVMEPVVVPDVVTEGTRRFIFGVGHSLGPASVAERNRDPEVPRPNLNIIYVNKQVGRESSAVACRESIKRFSALRSYLGRGPRLFMLRIWQHALSMPRELALQTGFLRHIQLEMDAMEYFACIGIYPNNRYPLRTQAPHTMKLTELALLHGLQTLDLRFISPKHRLARCPWAMASSQRRPHSCQKNWIEFWIVMAWDTLRNLRTTKAVRISLSGCVKTSTVDFWGPRLNAVGDVDTEMVESMKQRIKEEILLRSHKREVLFPCHCTYPCAGTSADLPVNFKDDEDPQLESVEGWQGILDKAYWDFDD
;
A
#
# COMPACT_ATOMS: atom_id res chain seq x y z
N MET A 1 57.73 57.24 43.24
CA MET A 1 56.90 56.28 44.00
C MET A 1 55.47 56.43 43.51
N PRO A 2 54.75 55.34 43.18
CA PRO A 2 54.76 54.63 41.89
C PRO A 2 53.44 54.89 41.10
N GLU A 3 53.43 54.90 39.76
CA GLU A 3 53.38 53.77 38.80
C GLU A 3 52.10 52.91 38.81
N GLY A 4 51.45 52.85 37.64
CA GLY A 4 51.11 51.58 36.98
C GLY A 4 49.73 50.97 37.22
N THR A 5 48.82 51.16 36.27
CA THR A 5 47.84 50.14 35.83
C THR A 5 47.61 50.37 34.32
N SER A 6 48.42 49.76 33.45
CA SER A 6 48.19 48.44 32.83
C SER A 6 46.80 48.35 32.19
N GLY A 7 46.79 48.56 30.87
CA GLY A 7 45.65 48.22 30.02
C GLY A 7 45.63 46.73 29.70
N GLU A 8 44.43 46.18 29.63
CA GLU A 8 44.15 44.91 28.96
C GLU A 8 43.09 45.16 27.88
N THR A 9 43.57 45.41 26.66
CA THR A 9 42.80 45.25 25.44
C THR A 9 42.52 43.76 25.22
N LYS A 10 41.30 43.31 25.52
CA LYS A 10 40.78 42.02 25.04
C LYS A 10 40.68 42.07 23.53
N ALA A 11 41.64 41.41 22.87
CA ALA A 11 41.62 41.16 21.44
C ALA A 11 40.35 40.37 21.07
N LYS A 12 39.53 40.95 20.18
CA LYS A 12 38.45 40.26 19.46
C LYS A 12 39.08 39.10 18.68
N ALA A 13 38.72 37.87 19.03
CA ALA A 13 39.10 36.69 18.27
C ALA A 13 38.62 36.85 16.82
N SER A 14 39.56 36.77 15.88
CA SER A 14 39.32 36.71 14.45
C SER A 14 38.49 35.47 14.13
N CYS A 15 37.22 35.67 13.79
CA CYS A 15 36.34 34.61 13.30
C CYS A 15 36.78 34.28 11.87
N LYS A 16 37.49 33.15 11.69
CA LYS A 16 37.81 32.67 10.34
C LYS A 16 36.49 32.37 9.61
N PRO A 17 36.34 32.75 8.33
CA PRO A 17 35.16 32.41 7.55
C PRO A 17 35.05 30.88 7.47
N GLN A 18 33.89 30.36 7.85
CA GLN A 18 33.58 28.94 7.84
C GLN A 18 33.57 28.43 6.39
N LEU A 19 34.19 27.28 6.12
CA LEU A 19 34.22 26.69 4.77
C LEU A 19 32.80 26.43 4.28
N LEU A 20 32.54 26.65 2.99
CA LEU A 20 31.21 26.49 2.39
C LEU A 20 30.67 25.05 2.56
N SER A 21 31.55 24.04 2.53
CA SER A 21 31.23 22.64 2.85
C SER A 21 30.64 22.48 4.24
N ASP A 22 31.23 23.14 5.24
CA ASP A 22 30.83 23.03 6.64
C ASP A 22 29.48 23.71 6.88
N ARG A 23 29.22 24.82 6.17
CA ARG A 23 27.92 25.50 6.19
C ARG A 23 26.81 24.60 5.64
N VAL A 24 27.06 23.93 4.51
CA VAL A 24 26.09 23.01 3.88
C VAL A 24 25.80 21.82 4.78
N ILE A 25 26.83 21.19 5.34
CA ILE A 25 26.67 20.07 6.29
C ILE A 25 25.85 20.50 7.49
N THR A 26 26.16 21.66 8.08
CA THR A 26 25.42 22.18 9.25
C THR A 26 23.94 22.37 8.93
N ILE A 27 23.60 22.96 7.77
CA ILE A 27 22.20 23.19 7.36
C ILE A 27 21.46 21.87 7.15
N LEU A 28 22.10 20.89 6.50
CA LEU A 28 21.52 19.58 6.26
C LEU A 28 21.31 18.82 7.59
N ASP A 29 22.28 18.85 8.48
CA ASP A 29 22.18 18.25 9.82
C ASP A 29 21.07 18.89 10.65
N ASP A 30 20.96 20.21 10.63
CA ASP A 30 19.89 20.94 11.35
C ASP A 30 18.52 20.63 10.75
N PHE A 31 18.40 20.58 9.42
CA PHE A 31 17.17 20.15 8.76
C PHE A 31 16.79 18.71 9.14
N ILE A 32 17.75 17.77 9.11
CA ILE A 32 17.52 16.37 9.51
C ILE A 32 17.05 16.30 10.97
N LYS A 33 17.70 17.03 11.89
CA LYS A 33 17.31 17.09 13.31
C LYS A 33 15.91 17.66 13.49
N GLU A 34 15.57 18.75 12.81
CA GLU A 34 14.24 19.36 12.89
C GLU A 34 13.16 18.48 12.25
N GLN A 35 13.45 17.86 11.10
CA GLN A 35 12.50 16.98 10.44
C GLN A 35 12.19 15.75 11.28
N ARG A 36 13.19 15.19 11.99
CA ARG A 36 12.96 14.11 12.96
C ARG A 36 12.06 14.53 14.14
N LYS A 37 12.10 15.79 14.56
CA LYS A 37 11.19 16.30 15.61
C LYS A 37 9.75 16.45 15.09
N ARG A 38 9.59 16.75 13.80
CA ARG A 38 8.30 17.10 13.18
C ARG A 38 7.58 15.91 12.54
N ASP A 39 8.32 14.95 12.00
CA ASP A 39 7.80 13.83 11.22
C ASP A 39 8.37 12.50 11.72
N PHE A 40 7.51 11.73 12.40
CA PHE A 40 7.88 10.41 12.95
C PHE A 40 8.15 9.36 11.86
N SER A 41 7.71 9.60 10.61
CA SER A 41 7.97 8.72 9.47
C SER A 41 9.39 8.85 8.92
N PHE A 42 10.02 10.00 9.17
CA PHE A 42 11.36 10.34 8.72
C PHE A 42 12.41 9.57 9.53
N LEU A 43 13.15 8.68 8.87
CA LEU A 43 14.07 7.73 9.50
C LEU A 43 13.39 6.82 10.55
N ALA A 44 12.06 6.63 10.47
CA ALA A 44 11.26 5.82 11.41
C ALA A 44 11.80 4.39 11.60
N LYS A 45 12.36 3.83 10.53
CA LYS A 45 13.04 2.53 10.52
C LYS A 45 14.21 2.44 11.53
N TYR A 46 14.64 3.54 12.11
CA TYR A 46 15.79 3.64 13.03
C TYR A 46 15.47 4.27 14.39
N SER A 47 14.19 4.59 14.66
CA SER A 47 13.79 5.30 15.89
C SER A 47 14.16 4.56 17.19
N HIS A 48 14.35 3.23 17.13
CA HIS A 48 14.74 2.37 18.24
C HIS A 48 16.26 2.39 18.55
N CYS A 49 17.12 2.83 17.61
CA CYS A 49 18.57 2.90 17.80
C CYS A 49 19.04 4.22 18.42
N HIS A 50 18.12 5.15 18.69
CA HIS A 50 18.44 6.50 19.16
C HIS A 50 19.17 6.52 20.50
N GLU A 51 18.97 5.50 21.35
CA GLU A 51 19.68 5.43 22.66
C GLU A 51 21.16 5.08 22.53
N ASN A 52 21.59 4.47 21.41
CA ASN A 52 22.94 3.95 21.24
C ASN A 52 23.76 4.62 20.13
N ALA A 53 23.15 5.45 19.28
CA ALA A 53 23.82 6.09 18.15
C ALA A 53 23.83 7.62 18.28
N ASN A 54 25.00 8.24 18.15
CA ASN A 54 25.17 9.70 18.20
C ASN A 54 24.46 10.41 17.03
N SER A 55 24.27 9.73 15.90
CA SER A 55 23.46 10.17 14.75
C SER A 55 22.85 8.97 14.01
N LEU A 56 21.68 9.15 13.37
CA LEU A 56 21.01 8.14 12.54
C LEU A 56 21.25 8.34 11.04
N LEU A 57 21.71 9.53 10.66
CA LEU A 57 22.05 9.92 9.30
C LEU A 57 23.14 10.97 9.41
N GLU A 58 24.32 10.68 8.87
CA GLU A 58 25.48 11.56 8.91
C GLU A 58 25.72 12.11 7.51
N VAL A 59 25.99 13.41 7.43
CA VAL A 59 26.34 14.08 6.18
C VAL A 59 27.80 14.48 6.23
N GLU A 60 28.57 13.98 5.26
CA GLU A 60 29.98 14.32 5.12
C GLU A 60 30.28 14.78 3.69
N GLN A 61 31.37 15.52 3.51
CA GLN A 61 31.87 15.80 2.18
C GLN A 61 32.33 14.49 1.52
N ALA A 62 31.92 14.25 0.28
CA ALA A 62 32.24 13.00 -0.40
C ALA A 62 33.75 12.88 -0.65
N SER A 63 34.29 11.69 -0.41
CA SER A 63 35.69 11.40 -0.74
C SER A 63 35.91 11.35 -2.25
N GLN A 64 37.13 11.61 -2.72
CA GLN A 64 37.47 11.50 -4.14
C GLN A 64 37.18 10.09 -4.70
N SER A 65 37.31 9.04 -3.88
CA SER A 65 36.94 7.68 -4.25
C SER A 65 35.44 7.50 -4.43
N ASP A 66 34.61 8.07 -3.54
CA ASP A 66 33.15 7.98 -3.64
C ASP A 66 32.65 8.73 -4.89
N ILE A 67 33.24 9.90 -5.17
CA ILE A 67 32.96 10.70 -6.36
C ILE A 67 33.35 9.93 -7.63
N ALA A 68 34.54 9.33 -7.68
CA ALA A 68 35.03 8.58 -8.84
C ALA A 68 34.18 7.33 -9.14
N ALA A 69 33.59 6.70 -8.12
CA ALA A 69 32.68 5.57 -8.29
C ALA A 69 31.39 5.95 -9.02
N ILE A 70 30.94 7.21 -8.88
CA ILE A 70 29.69 7.72 -9.46
C ILE A 70 29.93 8.44 -10.78
N LYS A 71 30.99 9.26 -10.89
CA LYS A 71 31.34 10.05 -12.09
C LYS A 71 31.62 9.20 -13.34
N LYS A 72 31.83 7.88 -13.21
CA LYS A 72 31.88 6.96 -14.36
C LYS A 72 30.59 6.92 -15.21
N LYS A 73 29.52 7.61 -14.81
CA LYS A 73 28.20 7.59 -15.49
C LYS A 73 27.68 8.93 -16.03
N ASP A 74 28.20 10.08 -15.58
CA ASP A 74 27.70 11.42 -15.98
C ASP A 74 28.80 12.48 -15.77
N ASP A 75 29.14 13.25 -16.81
CA ASP A 75 30.21 14.27 -16.81
C ASP A 75 29.73 15.71 -16.47
N ASP A 76 28.44 15.93 -16.24
CA ASP A 76 27.82 17.28 -16.27
C ASP A 76 27.84 18.08 -14.94
N PHE A 77 28.82 17.87 -14.07
CA PHE A 77 28.83 18.47 -12.71
C PHE A 77 30.13 19.17 -12.32
N GLU A 78 30.49 20.22 -13.05
CA GLU A 78 31.70 21.01 -12.79
C GLU A 78 31.56 21.99 -11.60
N ASN A 79 30.34 22.41 -11.25
CA ASN A 79 30.09 23.46 -10.25
C ASN A 79 29.35 23.01 -8.97
N THR A 80 29.17 21.70 -8.76
CA THR A 80 28.41 21.18 -7.60
C THR A 80 29.32 20.57 -6.54
N GLY A 81 29.01 20.82 -5.27
CA GLY A 81 29.66 20.12 -4.15
C GLY A 81 29.13 18.69 -4.01
N TRP A 82 30.02 17.72 -3.78
CA TRP A 82 29.63 16.33 -3.59
C TRP A 82 29.62 15.96 -2.10
N TYR A 83 28.55 15.31 -1.68
CA TYR A 83 28.32 14.95 -0.28
C TYR A 83 27.87 13.49 -0.18
N THR A 84 28.23 12.83 0.91
CA THR A 84 27.83 11.46 1.21
C THR A 84 26.92 11.47 2.43
N PHE A 85 25.74 10.88 2.27
CA PHE A 85 24.83 10.56 3.35
C PHE A 85 25.11 9.12 3.79
N THR A 86 25.52 8.96 5.05
CA THR A 86 25.84 7.67 5.65
C THR A 86 24.76 7.30 6.67
N GLU A 87 24.18 6.12 6.51
CA GLU A 87 23.28 5.48 7.49
C GLU A 87 24.12 4.51 8.36
N PRO A 88 24.59 4.92 9.55
CA PRO A 88 25.63 4.19 10.28
C PRO A 88 25.23 2.77 10.70
N ILE A 89 23.92 2.54 10.87
CA ILE A 89 23.37 1.25 11.32
C ILE A 89 23.58 0.13 10.27
N HIS A 90 23.53 0.48 8.98
CA HIS A 90 23.64 -0.49 7.88
C HIS A 90 24.86 -0.24 6.99
N ASN A 91 25.69 0.75 7.33
CA ASN A 91 26.77 1.24 6.48
C ASN A 91 26.29 1.55 5.04
N LEU A 92 25.02 1.95 4.89
CA LEU A 92 24.51 2.35 3.59
C LEU A 92 24.98 3.78 3.32
N ARG A 93 25.74 3.96 2.24
CA ARG A 93 26.28 5.26 1.83
C ARG A 93 25.63 5.68 0.53
N ARG A 94 25.18 6.93 0.46
CA ARG A 94 24.59 7.55 -0.73
C ARG A 94 25.34 8.84 -1.02
N THR A 95 26.10 8.83 -2.11
CA THR A 95 26.84 10.01 -2.55
C THR A 95 26.05 10.75 -3.62
N VAL A 96 25.90 12.06 -3.44
CA VAL A 96 25.04 12.92 -4.25
C VAL A 96 25.73 14.25 -4.54
N ALA A 97 25.35 14.86 -5.66
CA ALA A 97 25.72 16.22 -6.00
C ALA A 97 24.70 17.19 -5.37
N ILE A 98 25.21 18.28 -4.79
CA ILE A 98 24.42 19.38 -4.25
C ILE A 98 24.78 20.65 -5.00
N SER A 99 23.77 21.26 -5.62
CA SER A 99 23.87 22.57 -6.28
C SER A 99 23.18 23.62 -5.41
N ILE A 100 23.84 24.77 -5.26
CA ILE A 100 23.38 25.90 -4.44
C ILE A 100 23.15 27.07 -5.39
N LEU A 101 21.93 27.61 -5.40
CA LEU A 101 21.56 28.72 -6.29
C LEU A 101 22.17 30.06 -5.85
N ASP A 102 22.28 30.28 -4.54
CA ASP A 102 22.83 31.50 -3.94
C ASP A 102 23.84 31.14 -2.85
N GLN A 103 25.12 31.45 -3.08
CA GLN A 103 26.22 31.12 -2.16
C GLN A 103 26.29 32.07 -0.94
N ASP A 104 25.64 33.23 -1.02
CA ASP A 104 25.66 34.23 0.04
C ASP A 104 24.57 33.93 1.10
N ASP A 105 23.38 33.48 0.69
CA ASP A 105 22.25 33.08 1.56
C ASP A 105 21.92 31.59 1.45
N ILE A 106 22.84 30.75 1.93
CA ILE A 106 22.68 29.29 1.92
C ILE A 106 21.57 28.88 2.91
N LYS A 107 20.49 28.29 2.39
CA LYS A 107 19.38 27.69 3.15
C LYS A 107 18.95 26.39 2.49
N ILE A 108 18.18 25.55 3.19
CA ILE A 108 17.73 24.26 2.62
C ILE A 108 16.88 24.47 1.36
N GLU A 109 16.09 25.54 1.29
CA GLU A 109 15.21 25.88 0.16
C GLU A 109 15.98 26.37 -1.08
N THR A 110 17.24 26.77 -0.92
CA THR A 110 18.11 27.22 -2.02
C THR A 110 19.04 26.13 -2.54
N MET A 111 18.91 24.92 -1.99
CA MET A 111 19.70 23.73 -2.36
C MET A 111 18.92 22.77 -3.23
N THR A 112 19.61 22.15 -4.18
CA THR A 112 19.09 21.01 -4.94
C THR A 112 20.03 19.82 -4.87
N ILE A 113 19.47 18.61 -4.71
CA ILE A 113 20.20 17.35 -4.54
C ILE A 113 19.86 16.41 -5.69
N GLY A 114 20.85 15.73 -6.24
CA GLY A 114 20.65 14.71 -7.27
C GLY A 114 21.86 13.80 -7.48
N THR A 115 21.65 12.70 -8.19
CA THR A 115 22.72 11.76 -8.60
C THR A 115 23.13 11.94 -10.07
N GLY A 116 22.56 12.93 -10.76
CA GLY A 116 22.61 13.16 -12.21
C GLY A 116 22.01 14.54 -12.54
N ALA A 117 22.51 15.26 -13.56
CA ALA A 117 22.08 16.64 -13.85
C ALA A 117 20.59 16.73 -14.19
N SER A 118 20.06 15.67 -14.82
CA SER A 118 18.65 15.48 -15.15
C SER A 118 17.76 15.09 -13.96
N ASN A 119 18.34 14.81 -12.79
CA ASN A 119 17.65 14.27 -11.61
C ASN A 119 17.81 15.15 -10.35
N MET A 120 18.15 16.43 -10.51
CA MET A 120 18.22 17.38 -9.42
C MET A 120 16.80 17.69 -8.90
N ARG A 121 16.62 17.63 -7.59
CA ARG A 121 15.38 17.98 -6.88
C ARG A 121 15.67 18.94 -5.75
N ASP A 122 14.65 19.66 -5.30
CA ASP A 122 14.70 20.41 -4.04
C ASP A 122 15.24 19.54 -2.89
N ALA A 123 16.18 20.07 -2.11
CA ALA A 123 16.91 19.30 -1.10
C ALA A 123 15.99 18.74 -0.02
N ALA A 124 15.05 19.54 0.49
CA ALA A 124 14.10 19.10 1.50
C ALA A 124 13.23 17.96 0.97
N SER A 125 12.70 18.11 -0.24
CA SER A 125 11.87 17.10 -0.91
C SER A 125 12.65 15.80 -1.16
N TRP A 126 13.89 15.89 -1.63
CA TRP A 126 14.73 14.71 -1.89
C TRP A 126 15.05 13.95 -0.60
N ILE A 127 15.41 14.66 0.48
CA ILE A 127 15.70 14.07 1.79
C ILE A 127 14.45 13.36 2.34
N CYS A 128 13.31 14.05 2.34
CA CYS A 128 12.04 13.46 2.80
C CYS A 128 11.64 12.25 1.95
N ASP A 129 11.67 12.32 0.62
CA ASP A 129 11.31 11.19 -0.24
C ASP A 129 12.24 9.97 -0.06
N THR A 130 13.52 10.22 0.20
CA THR A 130 14.54 9.16 0.33
C THR A 130 14.47 8.47 1.69
N TYR A 131 14.20 9.24 2.76
CA TYR A 131 14.35 8.77 4.14
C TYR A 131 13.04 8.71 4.94
N CYS A 132 11.92 9.25 4.44
CA CYS A 132 10.60 8.96 5.00
C CYS A 132 10.22 7.53 4.63
N THR A 133 9.90 6.75 5.66
CA THR A 133 9.39 5.40 5.47
C THR A 133 8.01 5.54 4.85
N ASN A 134 7.86 5.18 3.56
CA ASN A 134 6.57 5.20 2.90
C ASN A 134 5.73 4.05 3.48
N PHE A 135 5.05 4.32 4.60
CA PHE A 135 4.21 3.35 5.29
C PHE A 135 3.23 2.68 4.32
N GLN A 136 2.80 3.35 3.25
CA GLN A 136 1.87 2.81 2.26
C GLN A 136 2.49 1.84 1.23
N LYS A 137 3.82 1.79 1.03
CA LYS A 137 4.48 0.79 0.17
C LYS A 137 4.82 -0.51 0.93
N THR A 138 4.63 -0.53 2.24
CA THR A 138 4.94 -1.66 3.12
C THR A 138 3.76 -2.00 4.03
N TRP A 139 2.64 -2.46 3.46
CA TRP A 139 1.64 -3.22 4.21
C TRP A 139 1.30 -4.48 3.39
N PRO A 140 1.57 -5.70 3.88
CA PRO A 140 2.07 -6.14 5.18
C PRO A 140 3.47 -6.75 5.07
N LYS A 141 4.54 -6.02 5.40
CA LYS A 141 5.78 -6.72 5.76
C LYS A 141 5.67 -7.06 7.23
N LYS A 142 5.65 -8.36 7.55
CA LYS A 142 6.07 -8.85 8.88
C LYS A 142 7.28 -8.02 9.30
N PHE A 143 7.30 -7.54 10.54
CA PHE A 143 8.45 -6.80 11.07
C PHE A 143 9.73 -7.55 10.73
N SER A 144 10.81 -6.82 10.42
CA SER A 144 12.10 -7.47 10.22
C SER A 144 12.50 -8.24 11.50
N VAL A 145 13.35 -9.25 11.36
CA VAL A 145 13.86 -10.01 12.52
C VAL A 145 14.47 -9.06 13.56
N VAL A 146 15.16 -8.02 13.08
CA VAL A 146 15.75 -6.95 13.91
C VAL A 146 14.68 -6.19 14.69
N GLN A 147 13.60 -5.76 14.04
CA GLN A 147 12.48 -5.07 14.71
C GLN A 147 11.80 -5.94 15.78
N TYR A 148 11.67 -7.25 15.53
CA TYR A 148 11.14 -8.19 16.54
C TYR A 148 12.11 -8.42 17.70
N GLU A 149 13.42 -8.41 17.48
CA GLU A 149 14.42 -8.49 18.54
C GLU A 149 14.43 -7.23 19.41
N GLU A 150 14.24 -6.06 18.80
CA GLU A 150 14.16 -4.79 19.51
C GLU A 150 12.90 -4.67 20.33
N GLN A 151 11.76 -5.05 19.75
CA GLN A 151 10.53 -5.15 20.50
C GLN A 151 10.71 -6.09 21.70
N ARG A 152 11.40 -7.23 21.52
CA ARG A 152 11.73 -8.15 22.63
C ARG A 152 12.64 -7.52 23.69
N LYS A 153 13.68 -6.76 23.29
CA LYS A 153 14.58 -6.06 24.23
C LYS A 153 13.84 -5.00 25.03
N TRP A 154 13.09 -4.13 24.36
CA TRP A 154 12.25 -3.12 25.00
C TRP A 154 11.23 -3.75 25.95
N TRP A 155 10.60 -4.84 25.52
CA TRP A 155 9.62 -5.60 26.31
C TRP A 155 10.24 -6.26 27.55
N ALA A 156 11.49 -6.71 27.46
CA ALA A 156 12.24 -7.26 28.60
C ALA A 156 12.60 -6.18 29.64
N ILE A 157 13.00 -4.98 29.19
CA ILE A 157 13.42 -3.87 30.05
C ILE A 157 12.24 -3.22 30.78
N THR A 158 11.11 -3.05 30.09
CA THR A 158 9.90 -2.42 30.65
C THR A 158 9.07 -3.35 31.54
N GLY A 159 9.57 -4.56 31.81
CA GLY A 159 8.86 -5.55 32.63
C GLY A 159 7.58 -6.06 31.97
N LYS A 160 7.43 -5.95 30.65
CA LYS A 160 6.27 -6.38 29.85
C LYS A 160 4.98 -5.55 30.06
N PHE A 161 5.06 -4.43 30.77
CA PHE A 161 3.90 -3.57 31.03
C PHE A 161 4.27 -2.11 30.85
N PHE A 162 3.36 -1.33 30.29
CA PHE A 162 3.48 0.11 30.19
C PHE A 162 2.13 0.76 30.42
N LYS A 163 2.14 1.97 31.00
CA LYS A 163 0.92 2.74 31.22
C LYS A 163 0.52 3.40 29.91
N LEU A 164 -0.44 2.80 29.20
CA LEU A 164 -0.88 3.26 27.88
C LEU A 164 -1.11 4.78 27.82
N LEU A 165 -1.85 5.34 28.78
CA LEU A 165 -2.17 6.79 28.82
C LEU A 165 -1.00 7.70 29.19
N GLN A 166 0.15 7.16 29.60
CA GLN A 166 1.38 7.92 29.80
C GLN A 166 2.22 7.99 28.53
N LEU A 167 1.87 7.23 27.49
CA LEU A 167 2.51 7.35 26.20
C LEU A 167 2.00 8.61 25.46
N PRO A 168 2.88 9.28 24.69
CA PRO A 168 2.46 10.28 23.70
C PRO A 168 1.35 9.74 22.78
N LEU A 169 0.50 10.64 22.28
CA LEU A 169 -0.65 10.26 21.45
C LEU A 169 -0.21 9.45 20.23
N GLU A 170 0.91 9.81 19.63
CA GLU A 170 1.47 9.22 18.42
C GLU A 170 1.78 7.73 18.63
N LEU A 171 2.44 7.38 19.74
CA LEU A 171 2.71 5.98 20.09
C LEU A 171 1.43 5.21 20.42
N ARG A 172 0.44 5.87 21.03
CA ARG A 172 -0.88 5.26 21.28
C ARG A 172 -1.61 4.98 19.98
N GLU A 173 -1.57 5.88 19.00
CA GLU A 173 -2.18 5.66 17.69
C GLU A 173 -1.57 4.45 16.97
N GLU A 174 -0.25 4.26 17.04
CA GLU A 174 0.42 3.07 16.48
C GLU A 174 -0.08 1.78 17.14
N ILE A 175 -0.19 1.77 18.47
CA ILE A 175 -0.75 0.64 19.21
C ILE A 175 -2.20 0.39 18.77
N TYR A 176 -3.02 1.43 18.65
CA TYR A 176 -4.40 1.30 18.19
C TYR A 176 -4.49 0.71 16.78
N ARG A 177 -3.61 1.14 15.86
CA ARG A 177 -3.56 0.60 14.50
C ARG A 177 -3.26 -0.90 14.50
N HIS A 178 -2.33 -1.34 15.35
CA HIS A 178 -1.97 -2.75 15.46
C HIS A 178 -3.08 -3.59 16.10
N VAL A 179 -3.76 -3.06 17.13
CA VAL A 179 -4.83 -3.76 17.84
C VAL A 179 -6.10 -3.92 16.98
N MET A 180 -6.38 -2.94 16.11
CA MET A 180 -7.61 -2.92 15.30
C MET A 180 -7.57 -3.81 14.07
N GLU A 181 -6.39 -4.31 13.70
CA GLU A 181 -6.11 -4.95 12.42
C GLU A 181 -6.17 -3.97 11.22
N PRO A 182 -5.31 -4.14 10.20
CA PRO A 182 -5.22 -3.21 9.08
C PRO A 182 -6.45 -3.25 8.17
N VAL A 183 -7.15 -4.39 8.13
CA VAL A 183 -8.35 -4.61 7.31
C VAL A 183 -9.51 -5.00 8.21
N VAL A 184 -10.64 -4.32 8.05
CA VAL A 184 -11.89 -4.63 8.73
C VAL A 184 -13.02 -4.83 7.73
N VAL A 185 -13.98 -5.67 8.08
CA VAL A 185 -15.14 -5.98 7.25
C VAL A 185 -16.33 -5.24 7.84
N PRO A 186 -16.76 -4.11 7.24
CA PRO A 186 -17.78 -3.26 7.83
C PRO A 186 -19.14 -3.95 7.86
N ASP A 187 -19.98 -3.56 8.81
CA ASP A 187 -21.39 -3.93 8.90
C ASP A 187 -22.21 -2.73 9.39
N VAL A 188 -23.53 -2.82 9.39
CA VAL A 188 -24.43 -1.73 9.83
C VAL A 188 -25.36 -2.24 10.91
N VAL A 189 -25.48 -1.47 12.00
CA VAL A 189 -26.47 -1.77 13.03
C VAL A 189 -27.86 -1.46 12.47
N THR A 190 -28.71 -2.47 12.35
CA THR A 190 -30.07 -2.30 11.78
C THR A 190 -31.05 -1.64 12.73
N GLU A 191 -30.78 -1.70 14.03
CA GLU A 191 -31.61 -1.15 15.10
C GLU A 191 -31.12 0.24 15.52
N GLY A 192 -32.03 1.20 15.67
CA GLY A 192 -31.70 2.56 16.12
C GLY A 192 -30.99 3.41 15.07
N THR A 193 -29.82 3.93 15.39
CA THR A 193 -29.14 5.04 14.67
C THR A 193 -28.56 4.68 13.31
N ARG A 194 -28.69 3.42 12.84
CA ARG A 194 -28.12 2.93 11.57
C ARG A 194 -26.68 3.38 11.38
N ARG A 195 -25.80 3.06 12.34
CA ARG A 195 -24.38 3.42 12.29
C ARG A 195 -23.53 2.29 11.72
N PHE A 196 -22.44 2.67 11.06
CA PHE A 196 -21.37 1.73 10.72
C PHE A 196 -20.71 1.14 11.96
N ILE A 197 -20.34 -0.13 11.85
CA ILE A 197 -19.50 -0.84 12.79
C ILE A 197 -18.38 -1.57 12.04
N PHE A 198 -17.30 -1.88 12.74
CA PHE A 198 -16.15 -2.61 12.18
C PHE A 198 -16.42 -4.11 11.92
N GLY A 199 -17.65 -4.57 12.18
CA GLY A 199 -18.12 -5.93 11.91
C GLY A 199 -17.47 -7.00 12.79
N VAL A 200 -17.54 -8.24 12.30
CA VAL A 200 -17.07 -9.45 13.02
C VAL A 200 -15.89 -10.14 12.34
N GLY A 201 -15.32 -9.52 11.31
CA GLY A 201 -14.36 -10.16 10.40
C GLY A 201 -15.07 -10.97 9.30
N HIS A 202 -14.29 -11.74 8.55
CA HIS A 202 -14.77 -12.58 7.45
C HIS A 202 -14.01 -13.90 7.39
N SER A 203 -14.73 -15.01 7.38
CA SER A 203 -14.21 -16.36 7.18
C SER A 203 -15.09 -17.13 6.21
N LEU A 204 -14.47 -18.03 5.44
CA LEU A 204 -15.14 -18.80 4.40
C LEU A 204 -15.33 -20.28 4.81
N GLY A 205 -16.33 -20.59 5.63
CA GLY A 205 -16.77 -21.97 5.92
C GLY A 205 -16.53 -22.46 7.37
N PRO A 206 -16.85 -23.75 7.67
CA PRO A 206 -16.51 -24.41 8.92
C PRO A 206 -14.98 -24.54 9.08
N ALA A 207 -14.54 -25.02 10.24
CA ALA A 207 -13.13 -25.07 10.62
C ALA A 207 -12.47 -26.45 10.39
N SER A 208 -13.12 -27.40 9.70
CA SER A 208 -12.71 -28.81 9.68
C SER A 208 -12.40 -29.33 8.27
N VAL A 209 -11.19 -29.88 8.11
CA VAL A 209 -10.64 -30.58 6.93
C VAL A 209 -10.00 -29.64 5.91
N ALA A 210 -8.69 -29.44 6.02
CA ALA A 210 -7.82 -28.61 5.16
C ALA A 210 -8.33 -27.18 4.88
N GLU A 211 -9.32 -26.76 5.66
CA GLU A 211 -10.45 -25.92 5.25
C GLU A 211 -10.15 -24.41 5.29
N ARG A 212 -8.86 -24.05 5.41
CA ARG A 212 -8.35 -22.68 5.18
C ARG A 212 -8.51 -22.34 3.70
N ASN A 213 -9.76 -22.16 3.23
CA ASN A 213 -10.17 -21.99 1.84
C ASN A 213 -9.66 -20.67 1.24
N ARG A 214 -8.34 -20.65 1.09
CA ARG A 214 -7.40 -20.00 0.22
C ARG A 214 -7.40 -18.47 0.12
N ASP A 215 -8.44 -17.75 0.49
CA ASP A 215 -8.35 -16.30 0.75
C ASP A 215 -8.05 -16.04 2.25
N PRO A 216 -7.24 -15.03 2.64
CA PRO A 216 -6.83 -14.89 4.02
C PRO A 216 -8.05 -14.48 4.86
N GLU A 217 -8.29 -15.22 5.93
CA GLU A 217 -9.30 -14.88 6.94
C GLU A 217 -9.07 -13.45 7.40
N VAL A 218 -10.14 -12.66 7.45
CA VAL A 218 -10.07 -11.35 8.10
C VAL A 218 -10.48 -11.56 9.56
N PRO A 219 -9.55 -11.49 10.51
CA PRO A 219 -9.87 -11.71 11.91
C PRO A 219 -10.88 -10.67 12.40
N ARG A 220 -11.58 -11.02 13.48
CA ARG A 220 -12.45 -10.04 14.14
C ARG A 220 -11.56 -8.95 14.75
N PRO A 221 -11.83 -7.65 14.49
CA PRO A 221 -11.08 -6.58 15.14
C PRO A 221 -11.24 -6.68 16.66
N ASN A 222 -10.17 -6.44 17.42
CA ASN A 222 -10.22 -6.48 18.88
C ASN A 222 -10.89 -5.23 19.44
N LEU A 223 -12.23 -5.24 19.43
CA LEU A 223 -13.03 -4.12 19.91
C LEU A 223 -12.98 -3.93 21.43
N ASN A 224 -12.34 -4.84 22.19
CA ASN A 224 -12.24 -4.70 23.64
C ASN A 224 -11.45 -3.45 24.04
N ILE A 225 -10.50 -3.01 23.21
CA ILE A 225 -9.72 -1.80 23.44
C ILE A 225 -10.60 -0.55 23.54
N ILE A 226 -11.72 -0.53 22.82
CA ILE A 226 -12.66 0.61 22.80
C ILE A 226 -13.34 0.78 24.16
N TYR A 227 -13.49 -0.31 24.91
CA TYR A 227 -14.21 -0.32 26.19
C TYR A 227 -13.31 -0.09 27.41
N VAL A 228 -11.99 0.05 27.24
CA VAL A 228 -11.05 0.20 28.36
C VAL A 228 -11.34 1.46 29.18
N ASN A 229 -11.46 2.62 28.51
CA ASN A 229 -11.96 3.85 29.12
C ASN A 229 -12.43 4.84 28.03
N LYS A 230 -13.06 5.95 28.44
CA LYS A 230 -13.63 6.95 27.50
C LYS A 230 -12.59 7.60 26.58
N GLN A 231 -11.36 7.81 27.05
CA GLN A 231 -10.32 8.43 26.23
C GLN A 231 -9.80 7.46 25.17
N VAL A 232 -9.37 6.26 25.60
CA VAL A 232 -8.91 5.18 24.72
C VAL A 232 -10.00 4.81 23.72
N GLY A 233 -11.26 4.75 24.15
CA GLY A 233 -12.39 4.48 23.26
C GLY A 233 -12.53 5.51 22.14
N ARG A 234 -12.40 6.81 22.44
CA ARG A 234 -12.44 7.87 21.42
C ARG A 234 -11.25 7.82 20.49
N GLU A 235 -10.04 7.72 21.03
CA GLU A 235 -8.80 7.72 20.23
C GLU A 235 -8.72 6.48 19.34
N SER A 236 -8.94 5.28 19.88
CA SER A 236 -8.89 4.04 19.12
C SER A 236 -9.98 3.95 18.05
N SER A 237 -11.20 4.45 18.32
CA SER A 237 -12.26 4.52 17.32
C SER A 237 -11.90 5.49 16.19
N ALA A 238 -11.30 6.63 16.52
CA ALA A 238 -10.85 7.60 15.51
C ALA A 238 -9.78 6.99 14.59
N VAL A 239 -8.78 6.31 15.16
CA VAL A 239 -7.75 5.59 14.39
C VAL A 239 -8.38 4.49 13.54
N ALA A 240 -9.27 3.67 14.11
CA ALA A 240 -9.93 2.59 13.37
C ALA A 240 -10.78 3.13 12.21
N CYS A 241 -11.52 4.22 12.40
CA CYS A 241 -12.26 4.85 11.31
C CYS A 241 -11.32 5.35 10.22
N ARG A 242 -10.28 6.11 10.62
CA ARG A 242 -9.38 6.86 9.72
C ARG A 242 -8.38 5.99 8.97
N GLU A 243 -7.79 4.99 9.62
CA GLU A 243 -6.60 4.27 9.12
C GLU A 243 -6.91 2.84 8.64
N SER A 244 -7.97 2.19 9.12
CA SER A 244 -8.23 0.81 8.68
C SER A 244 -8.90 0.76 7.31
N ILE A 245 -8.54 -0.25 6.54
CA ILE A 245 -9.12 -0.53 5.23
C ILE A 245 -10.47 -1.19 5.43
N LYS A 246 -11.53 -0.62 4.85
CA LYS A 246 -12.87 -1.18 4.85
C LYS A 246 -13.02 -2.10 3.64
N ARG A 247 -13.02 -3.42 3.87
CA ARG A 247 -13.17 -4.42 2.80
C ARG A 247 -14.64 -4.69 2.52
N PHE A 248 -15.08 -4.33 1.31
CA PHE A 248 -16.40 -4.71 0.79
C PHE A 248 -16.23 -5.94 -0.10
N SER A 249 -16.60 -7.10 0.42
CA SER A 249 -16.50 -8.37 -0.30
C SER A 249 -17.85 -8.81 -0.84
N ALA A 250 -17.91 -9.14 -2.14
CA ALA A 250 -19.03 -9.84 -2.75
C ALA A 250 -18.97 -11.37 -2.51
N LEU A 251 -17.86 -11.86 -1.95
CA LEU A 251 -17.65 -13.27 -1.67
C LEU A 251 -18.38 -13.61 -0.37
N ARG A 252 -19.45 -14.40 -0.47
CA ARG A 252 -20.19 -14.87 0.72
C ARG A 252 -20.12 -16.38 0.81
N SER A 253 -19.65 -16.87 1.95
CA SER A 253 -19.89 -18.25 2.37
C SER A 253 -21.13 -18.29 3.24
N TYR A 254 -22.06 -19.20 2.93
CA TYR A 254 -23.21 -19.49 3.80
C TYR A 254 -22.81 -20.23 5.09
N LEU A 255 -21.60 -20.79 5.12
CA LEU A 255 -21.10 -21.63 6.20
C LEU A 255 -20.05 -20.92 7.08
N GLY A 256 -19.70 -19.67 6.77
CA GLY A 256 -18.61 -18.93 7.40
C GLY A 256 -19.06 -17.71 8.20
N ARG A 257 -18.08 -17.00 8.79
CA ARG A 257 -18.29 -15.72 9.46
C ARG A 257 -18.31 -14.59 8.44
N GLY A 258 -19.17 -13.61 8.62
CA GLY A 258 -19.19 -12.43 7.77
C GLY A 258 -20.15 -11.38 8.28
N PRO A 259 -20.34 -10.30 7.50
CA PRO A 259 -21.33 -9.30 7.83
C PRO A 259 -22.74 -9.92 7.87
N ARG A 260 -23.54 -9.43 8.82
CA ARG A 260 -24.95 -9.84 8.97
C ARG A 260 -25.74 -9.39 7.75
N LEU A 261 -25.51 -8.15 7.32
CA LEU A 261 -26.13 -7.59 6.12
C LEU A 261 -25.41 -8.02 4.84
N PHE A 262 -26.17 -8.09 3.75
CA PHE A 262 -25.60 -8.26 2.41
C PHE A 262 -24.78 -7.03 2.03
N MET A 263 -23.70 -7.25 1.27
CA MET A 263 -22.80 -6.19 0.78
C MET A 263 -23.59 -5.03 0.16
N LEU A 264 -24.60 -5.32 -0.67
CA LEU A 264 -25.48 -4.30 -1.26
C LEU A 264 -26.08 -3.33 -0.24
N ARG A 265 -26.59 -3.82 0.90
CA ARG A 265 -27.21 -2.95 1.91
C ARG A 265 -26.18 -2.11 2.63
N ILE A 266 -25.00 -2.67 2.89
CA ILE A 266 -23.88 -1.97 3.52
C ILE A 266 -23.37 -0.88 2.56
N TRP A 267 -23.29 -1.20 1.26
CA TRP A 267 -22.90 -0.28 0.20
C TRP A 267 -23.90 0.88 0.05
N GLN A 268 -25.19 0.59 -0.04
CA GLN A 268 -26.23 1.62 -0.06
C GLN A 268 -26.17 2.53 1.16
N HIS A 269 -25.88 1.96 2.34
CA HIS A 269 -25.68 2.75 3.54
C HIS A 269 -24.44 3.67 3.43
N ALA A 270 -23.34 3.17 2.86
CA ALA A 270 -22.12 3.96 2.61
C ALA A 270 -22.42 5.16 1.70
N LEU A 271 -23.18 4.94 0.62
CA LEU A 271 -23.60 5.99 -0.30
C LEU A 271 -24.55 7.01 0.32
N SER A 272 -25.35 6.59 1.32
CA SER A 272 -26.29 7.46 2.02
C SER A 272 -25.66 8.29 3.16
N MET A 273 -24.37 8.10 3.45
CA MET A 273 -23.70 8.80 4.54
C MET A 273 -23.62 10.32 4.25
N PRO A 274 -24.09 11.19 5.16
CA PRO A 274 -23.97 12.63 4.99
C PRO A 274 -22.50 13.04 4.80
N ARG A 275 -22.25 13.99 3.89
CA ARG A 275 -20.90 14.43 3.53
C ARG A 275 -20.10 14.88 4.74
N GLU A 276 -20.71 15.64 5.63
CA GLU A 276 -20.10 16.19 6.83
C GLU A 276 -19.64 15.05 7.75
N LEU A 277 -20.49 14.04 7.92
CA LEU A 277 -20.19 12.87 8.74
C LEU A 277 -19.10 12.01 8.10
N ALA A 278 -19.13 11.82 6.78
CA ALA A 278 -18.13 11.05 6.05
C ALA A 278 -16.73 11.68 6.18
N LEU A 279 -16.64 13.00 6.02
CA LEU A 279 -15.38 13.75 6.16
C LEU A 279 -14.89 13.79 7.61
N GLN A 280 -15.79 13.97 8.58
CA GLN A 280 -15.44 14.03 10.00
C GLN A 280 -14.97 12.67 10.53
N THR A 281 -15.63 11.58 10.15
CA THR A 281 -15.29 10.24 10.64
C THR A 281 -14.11 9.63 9.90
N GLY A 282 -13.94 9.94 8.61
CA GLY A 282 -12.96 9.29 7.75
C GLY A 282 -13.21 7.79 7.56
N PHE A 283 -14.40 7.27 7.90
CA PHE A 283 -14.66 5.82 7.92
C PHE A 283 -14.44 5.16 6.54
N LEU A 284 -14.82 5.85 5.47
CA LEU A 284 -14.74 5.38 4.07
C LEU A 284 -13.50 5.89 3.33
N ARG A 285 -12.47 6.33 4.08
CA ARG A 285 -11.23 6.89 3.53
C ARG A 285 -10.42 5.86 2.74
N HIS A 286 -10.36 4.63 3.25
CA HIS A 286 -9.61 3.53 2.66
C HIS A 286 -10.55 2.36 2.38
N ILE A 287 -10.80 2.08 1.10
CA ILE A 287 -11.73 1.03 0.66
C ILE A 287 -10.95 -0.04 -0.10
N GLN A 288 -11.28 -1.30 0.20
CA GLN A 288 -10.85 -2.44 -0.60
C GLN A 288 -12.09 -3.13 -1.16
N LEU A 289 -12.16 -3.32 -2.47
CA LEU A 289 -13.21 -4.09 -3.13
C LEU A 289 -12.69 -5.49 -3.42
N GLU A 290 -13.46 -6.50 -3.05
CA GLU A 290 -13.11 -7.91 -3.26
C GLU A 290 -14.27 -8.62 -3.94
N MET A 291 -14.03 -9.07 -5.17
CA MET A 291 -15.06 -9.63 -6.05
C MET A 291 -14.48 -10.74 -6.91
N ASP A 292 -15.34 -11.63 -7.42
CA ASP A 292 -14.95 -12.50 -8.52
C ASP A 292 -14.98 -11.74 -9.85
N ALA A 293 -14.45 -12.33 -10.91
CA ALA A 293 -14.35 -11.66 -12.21
C ALA A 293 -15.72 -11.30 -12.80
N MET A 294 -16.75 -12.14 -12.61
CA MET A 294 -18.10 -11.84 -13.09
C MET A 294 -18.66 -10.57 -12.43
N GLU A 295 -18.52 -10.46 -11.11
CA GLU A 295 -18.97 -9.30 -10.33
C GLU A 295 -18.19 -8.02 -10.69
N TYR A 296 -16.88 -8.13 -10.96
CA TYR A 296 -16.06 -7.01 -11.45
C TYR A 296 -16.59 -6.47 -12.79
N PHE A 297 -16.84 -7.33 -13.78
CA PHE A 297 -17.42 -6.88 -15.05
C PHE A 297 -18.84 -6.31 -14.87
N ALA A 298 -19.64 -6.94 -14.00
CA ALA A 298 -20.98 -6.47 -13.72
C ALA A 298 -20.99 -5.07 -13.09
N CYS A 299 -20.03 -4.72 -12.22
CA CYS A 299 -19.97 -3.41 -11.58
C CYS A 299 -19.64 -2.26 -12.55
N ILE A 300 -19.10 -2.57 -13.73
CA ILE A 300 -18.93 -1.62 -14.86
C ILE A 300 -20.02 -1.76 -15.93
N GLY A 301 -21.10 -2.50 -15.63
CA GLY A 301 -22.27 -2.64 -16.51
C GLY A 301 -22.11 -3.67 -17.63
N ILE A 302 -21.10 -4.54 -17.57
CA ILE A 302 -20.84 -5.57 -18.58
C ILE A 302 -21.26 -6.93 -18.02
N TYR A 303 -22.16 -7.60 -18.73
CA TYR A 303 -22.66 -8.93 -18.40
C TYR A 303 -22.43 -9.89 -19.57
N PRO A 304 -21.24 -10.51 -19.64
CA PRO A 304 -20.94 -11.39 -20.76
C PRO A 304 -21.89 -12.58 -20.80
N ASN A 305 -22.33 -12.94 -22.00
CA ASN A 305 -23.00 -14.20 -22.26
C ASN A 305 -22.51 -14.79 -23.60
N ASN A 306 -22.85 -16.05 -23.85
CA ASN A 306 -22.35 -16.81 -25.00
C ASN A 306 -22.67 -16.18 -26.37
N ARG A 307 -23.71 -15.32 -26.45
CA ARG A 307 -24.11 -14.63 -27.69
C ARG A 307 -23.60 -13.18 -27.75
N TYR A 308 -23.43 -12.55 -26.61
CA TYR A 308 -23.08 -11.15 -26.46
C TYR A 308 -22.04 -11.02 -25.32
N PRO A 309 -20.74 -11.17 -25.62
CA PRO A 309 -19.68 -11.19 -24.61
C PRO A 309 -19.43 -9.82 -23.96
N LEU A 310 -19.94 -8.74 -24.56
CA LEU A 310 -19.90 -7.38 -24.05
C LEU A 310 -21.30 -6.80 -23.83
N ARG A 311 -22.29 -7.65 -23.56
CA ARG A 311 -23.67 -7.18 -23.37
C ARG A 311 -23.71 -6.18 -22.22
N THR A 312 -24.24 -5.00 -22.51
CA THR A 312 -24.60 -4.03 -21.50
C THR A 312 -26.00 -4.36 -20.97
N GLN A 313 -26.12 -4.56 -19.64
CA GLN A 313 -27.40 -4.76 -18.97
C GLN A 313 -27.45 -3.91 -17.68
N ALA A 314 -28.65 -3.47 -17.29
CA ALA A 314 -28.89 -2.71 -16.06
C ALA A 314 -29.68 -3.52 -15.02
N PRO A 315 -29.53 -3.27 -13.70
CA PRO A 315 -28.36 -2.79 -12.98
C PRO A 315 -27.72 -3.90 -12.13
N HIS A 316 -26.38 -3.90 -12.04
CA HIS A 316 -25.68 -4.58 -10.96
C HIS A 316 -26.04 -3.95 -9.62
N THR A 317 -25.90 -4.72 -8.55
CA THR A 317 -26.22 -4.27 -7.19
C THR A 317 -25.28 -3.14 -6.74
N MET A 318 -24.03 -3.16 -7.20
CA MET A 318 -23.03 -2.10 -6.97
C MET A 318 -22.48 -1.61 -8.31
N LYS A 319 -22.42 -0.30 -8.52
CA LYS A 319 -21.80 0.31 -9.72
C LYS A 319 -20.48 0.97 -9.36
N LEU A 320 -19.45 0.76 -10.16
CA LEU A 320 -18.13 1.37 -9.92
C LEU A 320 -18.20 2.90 -9.93
N THR A 321 -19.08 3.49 -10.74
CA THR A 321 -19.32 4.94 -10.79
C THR A 321 -19.80 5.53 -9.47
N GLU A 322 -20.40 4.72 -8.59
CA GLU A 322 -20.88 5.18 -7.28
C GLU A 322 -19.74 5.51 -6.30
N LEU A 323 -18.51 5.05 -6.56
CA LEU A 323 -17.33 5.48 -5.79
C LEU A 323 -17.14 7.01 -5.83
N ALA A 324 -17.62 7.67 -6.90
CA ALA A 324 -17.61 9.13 -7.01
C ALA A 324 -18.53 9.80 -5.98
N LEU A 325 -19.48 9.08 -5.38
CA LEU A 325 -20.36 9.60 -4.32
C LEU A 325 -19.74 9.49 -2.92
N LEU A 326 -18.72 8.66 -2.73
CA LEU A 326 -18.10 8.46 -1.41
C LEU A 326 -17.21 9.65 -1.05
N HIS A 327 -17.74 10.53 -0.19
CA HIS A 327 -17.02 11.69 0.32
C HIS A 327 -15.90 11.23 1.26
N GLY A 328 -14.67 11.71 1.02
CA GLY A 328 -13.51 11.35 1.83
C GLY A 328 -12.74 10.10 1.38
N LEU A 329 -13.17 9.40 0.33
CA LEU A 329 -12.40 8.31 -0.27
C LEU A 329 -11.04 8.83 -0.75
N GLN A 330 -9.95 8.23 -0.27
CA GLN A 330 -8.58 8.57 -0.64
C GLN A 330 -7.83 7.41 -1.27
N THR A 331 -8.12 6.17 -0.85
CA THR A 331 -7.49 4.99 -1.46
C THR A 331 -8.55 3.96 -1.83
N LEU A 332 -8.44 3.45 -3.06
CA LEU A 332 -9.20 2.33 -3.57
C LEU A 332 -8.25 1.19 -3.88
N ASP A 333 -8.40 0.08 -3.17
CA ASP A 333 -7.69 -1.16 -3.46
C ASP A 333 -8.61 -2.16 -4.15
N LEU A 334 -8.22 -2.61 -5.34
CA LEU A 334 -8.94 -3.59 -6.13
C LEU A 334 -8.32 -4.96 -5.88
N ARG A 335 -8.96 -5.75 -5.04
CA ARG A 335 -8.46 -7.04 -4.61
C ARG A 335 -9.04 -8.15 -5.46
N PHE A 336 -8.17 -8.89 -6.14
CA PHE A 336 -8.54 -10.00 -7.01
C PHE A 336 -8.35 -11.34 -6.30
N ILE A 337 -9.29 -12.25 -6.48
CA ILE A 337 -9.16 -13.63 -6.01
C ILE A 337 -8.57 -14.54 -7.07
N SER A 338 -7.91 -15.61 -6.64
CA SER A 338 -7.35 -16.61 -7.54
C SER A 338 -8.47 -17.22 -8.41
N PRO A 339 -8.25 -17.48 -9.71
CA PRO A 339 -9.16 -18.29 -10.52
C PRO A 339 -9.27 -19.74 -9.99
N LYS A 340 -8.36 -20.16 -9.09
CA LYS A 340 -8.40 -21.45 -8.39
C LYS A 340 -9.33 -21.41 -7.17
N HIS A 341 -9.84 -20.24 -6.78
CA HIS A 341 -10.74 -20.09 -5.65
C HIS A 341 -12.10 -20.75 -5.95
N ARG A 342 -12.71 -21.41 -4.95
CA ARG A 342 -13.98 -22.14 -5.13
C ARG A 342 -15.16 -21.26 -5.55
N LEU A 343 -15.11 -19.96 -5.21
CA LEU A 343 -16.12 -18.97 -5.61
C LEU A 343 -15.73 -18.20 -6.87
N ALA A 344 -14.56 -18.47 -7.48
CA ALA A 344 -14.15 -17.77 -8.68
C ALA A 344 -15.06 -18.13 -9.86
N ARG A 345 -15.74 -17.11 -10.40
CA ARG A 345 -16.55 -17.22 -11.60
C ARG A 345 -15.84 -16.52 -12.74
N CYS A 346 -15.59 -17.26 -13.82
CA CYS A 346 -15.08 -16.70 -15.06
C CYS A 346 -16.18 -15.82 -15.69
N PRO A 347 -15.85 -14.60 -16.15
CA PRO A 347 -16.89 -13.67 -16.61
C PRO A 347 -17.59 -14.19 -17.88
N TRP A 348 -16.94 -15.07 -18.63
CA TRP A 348 -17.47 -15.71 -19.85
C TRP A 348 -17.95 -17.17 -19.66
N ALA A 349 -17.94 -17.70 -18.45
CA ALA A 349 -18.45 -19.04 -18.19
C ALA A 349 -19.93 -18.99 -17.81
N MET A 350 -20.84 -19.21 -18.76
CA MET A 350 -22.28 -19.32 -18.50
C MET A 350 -22.81 -20.73 -18.80
N ALA A 351 -23.40 -21.35 -17.77
CA ALA A 351 -24.31 -22.52 -17.79
C ALA A 351 -23.74 -23.92 -18.10
N SER A 352 -22.69 -24.36 -17.40
CA SER A 352 -22.53 -25.80 -17.16
C SER A 352 -22.11 -26.06 -15.72
N SER A 353 -22.76 -27.03 -15.06
CA SER A 353 -22.48 -27.50 -13.70
C SER A 353 -21.10 -28.15 -13.51
N GLN A 354 -20.29 -28.22 -14.57
CA GLN A 354 -18.94 -28.77 -14.54
C GLN A 354 -17.90 -27.65 -14.53
N ARG A 355 -16.87 -27.81 -13.68
CA ARG A 355 -15.70 -26.92 -13.51
C ARG A 355 -15.00 -26.69 -14.85
N ARG A 356 -15.45 -25.70 -15.64
CA ARG A 356 -14.76 -25.28 -16.86
C ARG A 356 -13.47 -24.54 -16.53
N PRO A 357 -12.46 -24.59 -17.41
CA PRO A 357 -11.26 -23.78 -17.25
C PRO A 357 -11.60 -22.29 -17.20
N HIS A 358 -10.98 -21.57 -16.27
CA HIS A 358 -11.12 -20.13 -16.13
C HIS A 358 -10.32 -19.43 -17.24
N SER A 359 -10.84 -18.33 -17.79
CA SER A 359 -10.04 -17.49 -18.70
C SER A 359 -8.79 -16.97 -17.99
N CYS A 360 -7.70 -16.78 -18.74
CA CYS A 360 -6.45 -16.22 -18.23
C CYS A 360 -6.71 -15.01 -17.33
N GLN A 361 -6.20 -15.05 -16.10
CA GLN A 361 -6.50 -14.01 -15.12
C GLN A 361 -5.90 -12.66 -15.49
N LYS A 362 -4.64 -12.69 -15.92
CA LYS A 362 -3.93 -11.53 -16.46
C LYS A 362 -4.73 -10.82 -17.55
N ASN A 363 -5.26 -11.57 -18.52
CA ASN A 363 -6.01 -11.00 -19.64
C ASN A 363 -7.34 -10.37 -19.19
N TRP A 364 -8.14 -11.06 -18.37
CA TRP A 364 -9.43 -10.49 -18.00
C TRP A 364 -9.30 -9.30 -17.04
N ILE A 365 -8.28 -9.28 -16.16
CA ILE A 365 -7.98 -8.11 -15.34
C ILE A 365 -7.61 -6.93 -16.23
N GLU A 366 -6.74 -7.13 -17.24
CA GLU A 366 -6.42 -6.10 -18.23
C GLU A 366 -7.67 -5.58 -18.93
N PHE A 367 -8.53 -6.49 -19.40
CA PHE A 367 -9.77 -6.10 -20.08
C PHE A 367 -10.69 -5.30 -19.17
N TRP A 368 -10.82 -5.72 -17.92
CA TRP A 368 -11.62 -5.00 -16.94
C TRP A 368 -11.06 -3.60 -16.68
N ILE A 369 -9.75 -3.46 -16.45
CA ILE A 369 -9.10 -2.15 -16.20
C ILE A 369 -9.32 -1.22 -17.39
N VAL A 370 -9.09 -1.70 -18.62
CA VAL A 370 -9.28 -0.91 -19.85
C VAL A 370 -10.74 -0.48 -20.00
N MET A 371 -11.70 -1.36 -19.73
CA MET A 371 -13.13 -1.04 -19.83
C MET A 371 -13.62 -0.15 -18.67
N ALA A 372 -12.97 -0.21 -17.51
CA ALA A 372 -13.25 0.62 -16.34
C ALA A 372 -12.50 1.97 -16.35
N TRP A 373 -11.60 2.18 -17.33
CA TRP A 373 -10.60 3.25 -17.31
C TRP A 373 -11.18 4.63 -17.03
N ASP A 374 -12.23 5.01 -17.76
CA ASP A 374 -12.86 6.33 -17.62
C ASP A 374 -13.35 6.58 -16.18
N THR A 375 -13.88 5.55 -15.53
CA THR A 375 -14.35 5.65 -14.14
C THR A 375 -13.18 5.75 -13.16
N LEU A 376 -12.17 4.88 -13.30
CA LEU A 376 -10.98 4.86 -12.43
C LEU A 376 -10.20 6.18 -12.54
N ARG A 377 -10.03 6.67 -13.78
CA ARG A 377 -9.39 7.94 -14.06
C ARG A 377 -10.19 9.13 -13.53
N ASN A 378 -11.52 9.12 -13.67
CA ASN A 378 -12.35 10.17 -13.10
C ASN A 378 -12.16 10.24 -11.57
N LEU A 379 -12.08 9.10 -10.88
CA LEU A 379 -11.76 9.08 -9.44
C LEU A 379 -10.38 9.66 -9.14
N ARG A 380 -9.37 9.30 -9.94
CA ARG A 380 -8.00 9.82 -9.77
C ARG A 380 -7.92 11.33 -9.99
N THR A 381 -8.49 11.82 -11.09
CA THR A 381 -8.38 13.24 -11.51
C THR A 381 -9.25 14.16 -10.67
N THR A 382 -10.48 13.77 -10.32
CA THR A 382 -11.42 14.64 -9.59
C THR A 382 -11.23 14.59 -8.07
N LYS A 383 -10.78 13.44 -7.53
CA LYS A 383 -10.68 13.23 -6.08
C LYS A 383 -9.28 12.90 -5.59
N ALA A 384 -8.28 12.86 -6.47
CA ALA A 384 -6.92 12.41 -6.14
C ALA A 384 -6.86 11.02 -5.50
N VAL A 385 -7.85 10.14 -5.76
CA VAL A 385 -7.89 8.79 -5.19
C VAL A 385 -6.69 7.99 -5.68
N ARG A 386 -5.94 7.40 -4.76
CA ARG A 386 -4.88 6.44 -5.07
C ARG A 386 -5.48 5.07 -5.31
N ILE A 387 -5.14 4.45 -6.42
CA ILE A 387 -5.68 3.14 -6.83
C ILE A 387 -4.57 2.09 -6.73
N SER A 388 -4.85 0.96 -6.10
CA SER A 388 -3.93 -0.18 -6.03
C SER A 388 -4.61 -1.48 -6.47
N LEU A 389 -3.79 -2.44 -6.87
CA LEU A 389 -4.21 -3.79 -7.23
C LEU A 389 -3.58 -4.75 -6.21
N SER A 390 -4.37 -5.66 -5.63
CA SER A 390 -3.90 -6.59 -4.61
C SER A 390 -4.55 -7.97 -4.73
N GLY A 391 -4.14 -8.90 -3.87
CA GLY A 391 -4.61 -10.29 -3.86
C GLY A 391 -3.84 -11.13 -4.88
N CYS A 392 -4.55 -11.96 -5.62
CA CYS A 392 -4.02 -12.84 -6.65
C CYS A 392 -3.95 -12.09 -7.97
N VAL A 393 -2.85 -11.37 -8.23
CA VAL A 393 -2.62 -10.63 -9.47
C VAL A 393 -1.16 -10.76 -9.88
N LYS A 394 -0.91 -10.92 -11.19
CA LYS A 394 0.45 -11.06 -11.71
C LYS A 394 1.29 -9.81 -11.43
N THR A 395 2.55 -9.97 -11.00
CA THR A 395 3.45 -8.85 -10.72
C THR A 395 3.61 -7.93 -11.92
N SER A 396 3.75 -8.47 -13.13
CA SER A 396 3.77 -7.66 -14.37
C SER A 396 2.50 -6.85 -14.61
N THR A 397 1.34 -7.32 -14.14
CA THR A 397 0.07 -6.57 -14.25
C THR A 397 0.04 -5.41 -13.25
N VAL A 398 0.53 -5.64 -12.03
CA VAL A 398 0.66 -4.59 -11.01
C VAL A 398 1.67 -3.53 -11.43
N ASP A 399 2.84 -3.94 -11.91
CA ASP A 399 3.91 -3.03 -12.32
C ASP A 399 3.53 -2.22 -13.55
N PHE A 400 2.76 -2.81 -14.48
CA PHE A 400 2.28 -2.10 -15.67
C PHE A 400 1.16 -1.10 -15.33
N TRP A 401 0.13 -1.52 -14.60
CA TRP A 401 -1.06 -0.71 -14.37
C TRP A 401 -0.94 0.22 -13.16
N GLY A 402 -0.18 -0.15 -12.13
CA GLY A 402 -0.05 0.61 -10.89
C GLY A 402 0.39 2.05 -11.11
N PRO A 403 1.50 2.32 -11.83
CA PRO A 403 1.92 3.67 -12.16
C PRO A 403 0.89 4.43 -13.01
N ARG A 404 0.30 3.77 -14.01
CA ARG A 404 -0.65 4.39 -14.97
C ARG A 404 -1.97 4.79 -14.33
N LEU A 405 -2.53 3.94 -13.47
CA LEU A 405 -3.74 4.24 -12.71
C LEU A 405 -3.57 5.42 -11.75
N ASN A 406 -2.33 5.76 -11.39
CA ASN A 406 -2.01 6.84 -10.45
C ASN A 406 -1.29 8.04 -11.10
N ALA A 407 -1.01 7.96 -12.40
CA ALA A 407 -0.36 9.03 -13.15
C ALA A 407 -1.20 10.32 -13.11
N VAL A 408 -0.51 11.46 -13.19
CA VAL A 408 -1.15 12.78 -13.26
C VAL A 408 -1.15 13.21 -14.72
N GLY A 409 -2.34 13.42 -15.30
CA GLY A 409 -2.53 13.87 -16.68
C GLY A 409 -3.05 12.79 -17.64
N ASP A 410 -2.99 13.11 -18.93
CA ASP A 410 -3.76 12.40 -19.97
C ASP A 410 -2.94 11.44 -20.85
N VAL A 411 -1.67 11.22 -20.49
CA VAL A 411 -0.66 10.56 -21.32
C VAL A 411 -1.05 9.14 -21.76
N ASP A 412 -1.76 8.40 -20.91
CA ASP A 412 -2.11 6.99 -21.19
C ASP A 412 -3.47 6.81 -21.91
N THR A 413 -4.23 7.88 -22.16
CA THR A 413 -5.60 7.77 -22.73
C THR A 413 -5.62 7.13 -24.10
N GLU A 414 -4.74 7.58 -24.99
CA GLU A 414 -4.68 7.11 -26.37
C GLU A 414 -4.28 5.64 -26.42
N MET A 415 -3.31 5.24 -25.60
CA MET A 415 -2.90 3.85 -25.42
C MET A 415 -4.09 2.99 -24.98
N VAL A 416 -4.82 3.44 -23.95
CA VAL A 416 -5.98 2.67 -23.43
C VAL A 416 -7.11 2.59 -24.45
N GLU A 417 -7.43 3.65 -25.19
CA GLU A 417 -8.46 3.60 -26.23
C GLU A 417 -8.07 2.67 -27.39
N SER A 418 -6.79 2.66 -27.77
CA SER A 418 -6.25 1.66 -28.71
C SER A 418 -6.39 0.24 -28.17
N MET A 419 -6.02 0.00 -26.91
CA MET A 419 -6.20 -1.30 -26.25
C MET A 419 -7.68 -1.71 -26.19
N LYS A 420 -8.58 -0.78 -25.89
CA LYS A 420 -10.03 -1.00 -25.81
C LYS A 420 -10.60 -1.46 -27.14
N GLN A 421 -10.17 -0.85 -28.24
CA GLN A 421 -10.56 -1.26 -29.58
C GLN A 421 -10.04 -2.67 -29.91
N ARG A 422 -8.76 -2.94 -29.66
CA ARG A 422 -8.14 -4.26 -29.85
C ARG A 422 -8.85 -5.35 -29.03
N ILE A 423 -9.18 -5.07 -27.77
CA ILE A 423 -9.88 -6.01 -26.87
C ILE A 423 -11.29 -6.30 -27.38
N LYS A 424 -12.02 -5.28 -27.83
CA LYS A 424 -13.35 -5.47 -28.44
C LYS A 424 -13.28 -6.37 -29.67
N GLU A 425 -12.30 -6.13 -30.55
CA GLU A 425 -12.07 -6.94 -31.75
C GLU A 425 -11.72 -8.39 -31.40
N GLU A 426 -10.83 -8.62 -30.43
CA GLU A 426 -10.47 -9.96 -29.97
C GLU A 426 -11.68 -10.72 -29.41
N ILE A 427 -12.45 -10.06 -28.53
CA ILE A 427 -13.66 -10.63 -27.93
C ILE A 427 -14.69 -10.98 -29.01
N LEU A 428 -14.90 -10.09 -29.99
CA LEU A 428 -15.82 -10.34 -31.11
C LEU A 428 -15.34 -11.52 -31.95
N LEU A 429 -14.07 -11.56 -32.36
CA LEU A 429 -13.51 -12.64 -33.17
C LEU A 429 -13.68 -14.01 -32.49
N ARG A 430 -13.39 -14.10 -31.20
CA ARG A 430 -13.54 -15.31 -30.39
C ARG A 430 -15.01 -15.73 -30.23
N SER A 431 -15.91 -14.77 -30.05
CA SER A 431 -17.34 -15.03 -29.97
C SER A 431 -17.89 -15.64 -31.27
N HIS A 432 -17.43 -15.18 -32.44
CA HIS A 432 -17.79 -15.78 -33.73
C HIS A 432 -17.31 -17.24 -33.85
N LYS A 433 -16.11 -17.53 -33.32
CA LYS A 433 -15.55 -18.89 -33.27
C LYS A 433 -16.17 -19.79 -32.20
N ARG A 434 -17.08 -19.26 -31.37
CA ARG A 434 -17.63 -19.93 -30.17
C ARG A 434 -16.57 -20.32 -29.13
N GLU A 435 -15.40 -19.66 -29.17
CA GLU A 435 -14.28 -19.87 -28.26
C GLU A 435 -14.29 -18.79 -27.17
N VAL A 436 -15.21 -18.91 -26.20
CA VAL A 436 -15.43 -17.82 -25.21
C VAL A 436 -14.38 -17.81 -24.08
N LEU A 437 -13.36 -18.67 -24.14
CA LEU A 437 -12.29 -18.74 -23.15
C LEU A 437 -11.00 -18.14 -23.70
N PHE A 438 -10.38 -17.28 -22.89
CA PHE A 438 -9.08 -16.69 -23.22
C PHE A 438 -7.96 -17.61 -22.72
N PRO A 439 -7.12 -18.16 -23.61
CA PRO A 439 -6.02 -19.04 -23.23
C PRO A 439 -5.01 -18.31 -22.36
N CYS A 440 -4.35 -19.07 -21.48
CA CYS A 440 -3.32 -18.54 -20.60
C CYS A 440 -1.95 -18.74 -21.24
N HIS A 441 -1.25 -17.63 -21.48
CA HIS A 441 0.13 -17.61 -21.99
C HIS A 441 1.13 -17.09 -20.95
N CYS A 442 0.73 -16.98 -19.68
CA CYS A 442 1.65 -16.67 -18.59
C CYS A 442 2.68 -17.79 -18.42
N THR A 443 3.92 -17.44 -18.07
CA THR A 443 4.99 -18.38 -17.71
C THR A 443 4.47 -19.44 -16.73
N TYR A 444 3.78 -18.95 -15.69
CA TYR A 444 3.04 -19.76 -14.74
C TYR A 444 1.53 -19.58 -14.98
N PRO A 445 0.82 -20.62 -15.45
CA PRO A 445 -0.60 -20.55 -15.77
C PRO A 445 -1.46 -20.08 -14.59
N CYS A 446 -2.36 -19.13 -14.85
CA CYS A 446 -3.23 -18.55 -13.83
C CYS A 446 -4.22 -19.57 -13.26
N ALA A 447 -4.84 -20.37 -14.13
CA ALA A 447 -5.69 -21.49 -13.77
C ALA A 447 -4.94 -22.78 -14.12
N GLY A 448 -4.74 -23.67 -13.15
CA GLY A 448 -3.93 -24.87 -13.35
C GLY A 448 -4.51 -25.75 -14.46
N THR A 449 -3.73 -25.98 -15.52
CA THR A 449 -3.88 -27.20 -16.31
C THR A 449 -3.39 -28.34 -15.42
N SER A 450 -4.29 -29.27 -15.12
CA SER A 450 -4.17 -30.41 -14.21
C SER A 450 -2.95 -31.34 -14.41
N ALA A 451 -2.05 -31.07 -15.35
CA ALA A 451 -0.94 -31.95 -15.71
C ALA A 451 0.39 -31.60 -15.00
N ASP A 452 0.63 -30.34 -14.62
CA ASP A 452 1.96 -29.88 -14.14
C ASP A 452 1.99 -29.42 -12.67
N LEU A 453 0.84 -29.40 -11.99
CA LEU A 453 0.82 -29.18 -10.55
C LEU A 453 0.85 -30.55 -9.85
N PRO A 454 1.84 -30.83 -8.97
CA PRO A 454 1.92 -32.10 -8.25
C PRO A 454 0.80 -32.31 -7.24
N VAL A 455 -0.12 -31.35 -7.10
CA VAL A 455 -1.23 -31.37 -6.15
C VAL A 455 -2.53 -31.27 -6.93
N ASN A 456 -3.30 -32.35 -6.96
CA ASN A 456 -4.69 -32.27 -7.35
C ASN A 456 -5.40 -31.64 -6.14
N PHE A 457 -6.06 -30.50 -6.30
CA PHE A 457 -6.78 -29.83 -5.20
C PHE A 457 -7.97 -30.65 -4.63
N LYS A 458 -8.14 -31.90 -5.08
CA LYS A 458 -8.97 -32.93 -4.47
C LYS A 458 -8.24 -33.70 -3.37
N ASP A 459 -6.91 -33.79 -3.44
CA ASP A 459 -6.03 -34.37 -2.42
C ASP A 459 -5.96 -33.48 -1.16
N ASP A 460 -6.40 -32.21 -1.29
CA ASP A 460 -6.65 -31.30 -0.16
C ASP A 460 -7.70 -31.84 0.82
N GLU A 461 -8.54 -32.81 0.44
CA GLU A 461 -9.49 -33.43 1.37
C GLU A 461 -8.89 -34.64 2.12
N ASP A 462 -7.60 -34.96 1.94
CA ASP A 462 -6.91 -36.04 2.65
C ASP A 462 -6.32 -35.54 3.99
N PRO A 463 -6.89 -35.93 5.14
CA PRO A 463 -6.40 -35.52 6.46
C PRO A 463 -4.98 -36.02 6.75
N GLN A 464 -4.47 -37.02 6.03
CA GLN A 464 -3.15 -37.59 6.26
C GLN A 464 -2.03 -36.63 5.83
N LEU A 465 -2.27 -35.82 4.80
CA LEU A 465 -1.31 -34.84 4.28
C LEU A 465 -1.18 -33.60 5.17
N GLU A 466 -2.17 -33.32 6.05
CA GLU A 466 -2.11 -32.22 7.02
C GLU A 466 -0.96 -32.36 8.02
N SER A 467 -0.54 -33.59 8.29
CA SER A 467 0.55 -33.90 9.22
C SER A 467 1.95 -33.69 8.62
N VAL A 468 2.04 -33.47 7.30
CA VAL A 468 3.31 -33.31 6.60
C VAL A 468 3.84 -31.89 6.74
N GLU A 469 5.00 -31.74 7.37
CA GLU A 469 5.68 -30.46 7.53
C GLU A 469 5.96 -29.82 6.15
N GLY A 470 5.57 -28.55 5.97
CA GLY A 470 5.76 -27.82 4.72
C GLY A 470 4.64 -27.99 3.68
N TRP A 471 3.69 -28.93 3.86
CA TRP A 471 2.55 -29.13 2.95
C TRP A 471 1.72 -27.86 2.75
N GLN A 472 1.40 -27.17 3.85
CA GLN A 472 0.69 -25.87 3.79
C GLN A 472 1.47 -24.81 3.00
N GLY A 473 2.80 -24.78 3.09
CA GLY A 473 3.62 -23.82 2.35
C GLY A 473 3.59 -24.07 0.84
N ILE A 474 3.53 -25.34 0.43
CA ILE A 474 3.36 -25.74 -0.98
C ILE A 474 1.97 -25.35 -1.49
N LEU A 475 0.92 -25.59 -0.71
CA LEU A 475 -0.44 -25.18 -1.03
C LEU A 475 -0.59 -23.65 -1.13
N ASP A 476 -0.03 -22.93 -0.16
CA ASP A 476 -0.03 -21.47 -0.13
C ASP A 476 0.69 -20.93 -1.36
N LYS A 477 1.86 -21.47 -1.70
CA LYS A 477 2.55 -21.13 -2.94
C LYS A 477 1.68 -21.44 -4.15
N ALA A 478 1.15 -22.66 -4.27
CA ALA A 478 0.33 -23.05 -5.42
C ALA A 478 -0.92 -22.15 -5.61
N TYR A 479 -1.47 -21.58 -4.53
CA TYR A 479 -2.61 -20.68 -4.60
C TYR A 479 -2.23 -19.21 -4.80
N TRP A 480 -1.23 -18.71 -4.07
CA TRP A 480 -0.82 -17.30 -4.03
C TRP A 480 0.27 -16.93 -5.03
N ASP A 481 0.93 -17.90 -5.66
CA ASP A 481 2.02 -17.67 -6.60
C ASP A 481 1.49 -17.09 -7.91
N PHE A 482 1.56 -15.77 -7.96
CA PHE A 482 1.32 -14.94 -9.13
C PHE A 482 2.59 -14.17 -9.52
N ASP A 483 3.75 -14.71 -9.18
CA ASP A 483 5.00 -14.25 -9.78
C ASP A 483 5.01 -14.66 -11.27
N ASP A 484 5.71 -13.89 -12.10
CA ASP A 484 5.83 -14.11 -13.55
C ASP A 484 7.11 -14.85 -13.93
#